data_AF-A0A1J5HDP0-F1
#
_entry.id   AF-A0A1J5HDP0-F1
#
_cell.length_a   1.000
_cell.length_b   1.000
_cell.length_c   1.000
_cell.angle_alpha   90.00
_cell.angle_beta   90.00
_cell.angle_gamma   90.00
#
_symmetry.space_group_name_H-M   'P 1'
#
loop_
_entity.id
_entity.type
_entity.pdbx_description
1 polymer ?
#
loop_
_entity_poly.entity_id
_entity_poly.type
_entity_poly.pdbx_seq_one_letter_code
_entity_poly.pdbx_strand_id
1 'polypeptide(L)'
;MDTNKNGYTIVYATIMVVIVALMLSLVSGALKETQNLNVKLDKKKQILSSLQVNFEGKDAAVLYDEYITEGLVLNSKGETLEKSKDKTFEIDVLKELAKKLDQRKLPIYIAQVDGNTKYIITLRGTGLWGPIWGYIALNDDKSTVFGTYFSHASETPGLGANITEAPFQQQFVGKHILNTKNEFVSIAVLKAGQTTEGQDKIDAISGGTITSKGVEKMLLDCLSQYDEFFKTGGIN
;
A
#
# COMPACT_ATOMS: atom_id res chain seq x y z
N MET A 1 -37.55 39.64 16.71
CA MET A 1 -37.26 38.30 17.25
C MET A 1 -36.03 38.42 18.11
N ASP A 2 -36.10 37.96 19.36
CA ASP A 2 -35.02 38.10 20.33
C ASP A 2 -34.09 36.88 20.22
N THR A 3 -33.00 37.02 19.47
CA THR A 3 -32.09 35.93 19.10
C THR A 3 -31.27 35.39 20.27
N ASN A 4 -31.33 36.06 21.43
CA ASN A 4 -30.61 35.70 22.65
C ASN A 4 -31.44 34.84 23.63
N LYS A 5 -32.70 34.51 23.30
CA LYS A 5 -33.47 33.55 24.11
C LYS A 5 -32.98 32.13 23.84
N ASN A 6 -32.65 31.38 24.91
CA ASN A 6 -32.23 29.97 24.84
C ASN A 6 -33.14 29.10 23.95
N GLY A 7 -34.46 29.32 23.97
CA GLY A 7 -35.41 28.60 23.12
C GLY A 7 -35.27 28.89 21.63
N TYR A 8 -34.97 30.13 21.23
CA TYR A 8 -34.70 30.48 19.83
C TYR A 8 -33.44 29.77 19.33
N THR A 9 -32.37 29.81 20.14
CA THR A 9 -31.09 29.13 19.83
C THR A 9 -31.26 27.62 19.68
N ILE A 10 -32.02 26.97 20.57
CA ILE A 10 -32.25 25.52 20.51
C ILE A 10 -33.02 25.13 19.24
N VAL A 11 -34.11 25.85 18.92
CA VAL A 11 -34.91 25.56 17.72
C VAL A 11 -34.12 25.82 16.45
N TYR A 12 -33.43 26.95 16.38
CA TYR A 12 -32.57 27.30 15.24
C TYR A 12 -31.47 26.24 15.02
N ALA A 13 -30.75 25.85 16.09
CA ALA A 13 -29.72 24.83 16.01
C ALA A 13 -30.29 23.48 15.56
N THR A 14 -31.46 23.09 16.07
CA THR A 14 -32.13 21.84 15.68
C THR A 14 -32.47 21.85 14.18
N ILE A 15 -33.06 22.93 13.68
CA ILE A 15 -33.40 23.07 12.26
C ILE A 15 -32.13 23.02 11.41
N MET A 16 -31.08 23.76 11.78
CA MET A 16 -29.80 23.72 11.05
C MET A 16 -29.20 22.32 11.02
N VAL A 17 -29.17 21.61 12.16
CA VAL A 17 -28.64 20.23 12.22
C VAL A 17 -29.42 19.29 11.32
N VAL A 18 -30.75 19.37 11.32
CA VAL A 18 -31.60 18.54 10.44
C VAL A 18 -31.31 18.84 8.97
N ILE A 19 -31.25 20.11 8.58
CA ILE A 19 -30.97 20.51 7.20
C ILE A 19 -29.58 20.01 6.76
N VAL A 20 -28.56 20.22 7.59
CA VAL A 20 -27.18 19.80 7.28
C VAL A 20 -27.08 18.28 7.20
N ALA A 21 -27.71 17.54 8.11
CA ALA A 21 -27.70 16.07 8.10
C ALA A 21 -28.38 15.50 6.84
N LEU A 22 -29.53 16.06 6.44
CA LEU A 22 -30.24 15.65 5.23
C LEU A 22 -29.39 15.94 3.97
N MET A 23 -28.80 17.14 3.90
CA MET A 23 -27.95 17.52 2.78
C MET A 23 -26.72 16.59 2.67
N LEU A 24 -26.01 16.35 3.77
CA LEU A 24 -24.86 15.43 3.79
C LEU A 24 -25.24 14.01 3.41
N SER A 25 -26.40 13.52 3.88
CA SER A 25 -26.88 12.17 3.57
C SER A 25 -27.20 12.01 2.08
N LEU A 26 -27.87 12.99 1.47
CA LEU A 26 -28.19 12.99 0.04
C LEU A 26 -26.94 13.04 -0.83
N VAL A 27 -26.02 13.97 -0.54
CA VAL A 27 -24.76 14.12 -1.28
C VAL A 27 -23.90 12.86 -1.15
N SER A 28 -23.74 12.33 0.07
CA SER A 28 -22.98 11.10 0.31
C SER A 28 -23.60 9.90 -0.42
N GLY A 29 -24.92 9.74 -0.37
CA GLY A 29 -25.62 8.65 -1.04
C GLY A 29 -25.46 8.70 -2.56
N ALA A 30 -25.66 9.88 -3.17
CA ALA A 30 -25.58 10.06 -4.61
C ALA A 30 -24.17 9.87 -5.18
N LEU A 31 -23.12 10.26 -4.45
CA LEU A 31 -21.74 10.16 -4.92
C LEU A 31 -21.03 8.86 -4.54
N LYS A 32 -21.61 8.04 -3.64
CA LYS A 32 -20.94 6.86 -3.08
C LYS A 32 -20.45 5.87 -4.13
N GLU A 33 -21.26 5.63 -5.17
CA GLU A 33 -20.90 4.70 -6.25
C GLU A 33 -19.68 5.20 -7.03
N THR A 34 -19.72 6.45 -7.48
CA THR A 34 -18.59 7.11 -8.17
C THR A 34 -17.34 7.16 -7.31
N GLN A 35 -17.47 7.46 -6.01
CA GLN A 35 -16.36 7.43 -5.06
C GLN A 35 -15.75 6.03 -4.97
N ASN A 36 -16.57 4.98 -4.84
CA ASN A 36 -16.09 3.61 -4.78
C ASN A 36 -15.38 3.20 -6.07
N LEU A 37 -15.91 3.58 -7.23
CA LEU A 37 -15.26 3.34 -8.52
C LEU A 37 -13.90 4.04 -8.62
N ASN A 38 -13.83 5.30 -8.18
CA ASN A 38 -12.59 6.07 -8.16
C ASN A 38 -11.56 5.47 -7.19
N VAL A 39 -11.96 5.00 -6.01
CA VAL A 39 -11.08 4.33 -5.05
C VAL A 39 -10.55 3.01 -5.63
N LYS A 40 -11.40 2.23 -6.30
CA LYS A 40 -10.96 0.99 -6.98
C LYS A 40 -9.99 1.30 -8.13
N LEU A 41 -10.29 2.31 -8.94
CA LEU A 41 -9.43 2.72 -10.05
C LEU A 41 -8.08 3.24 -9.53
N ASP A 42 -8.08 4.01 -8.44
CA ASP A 42 -6.87 4.48 -7.78
C ASP A 42 -6.05 3.29 -7.26
N LYS A 43 -6.67 2.32 -6.58
CA LYS A 43 -5.99 1.08 -6.18
C LYS A 43 -5.33 0.36 -7.37
N LYS A 44 -6.02 0.24 -8.50
CA LYS A 44 -5.46 -0.34 -9.74
C LYS A 44 -4.23 0.45 -10.22
N LYS A 45 -4.30 1.79 -10.23
CA LYS A 45 -3.18 2.67 -10.60
C LYS A 45 -1.98 2.50 -9.68
N GLN A 46 -2.20 2.44 -8.37
CA GLN A 46 -1.11 2.26 -7.40
C GLN A 46 -0.38 0.91 -7.58
N ILE A 47 -1.11 -0.17 -7.88
CA ILE A 47 -0.52 -1.46 -8.22
C ILE A 47 0.31 -1.35 -9.51
N LEU A 48 -0.24 -0.73 -10.56
CA LEU A 48 0.48 -0.51 -11.83
C LEU A 48 1.75 0.36 -11.65
N SER A 49 1.71 1.37 -10.78
CA SER A 49 2.88 2.20 -10.48
C SER A 49 4.04 1.40 -9.88
N SER A 50 3.76 0.36 -9.08
CA SER A 50 4.80 -0.54 -8.57
C SER A 50 5.49 -1.38 -9.65
N LEU A 51 4.84 -1.54 -10.81
CA LEU A 51 5.39 -2.20 -12.00
C LEU A 51 6.19 -1.25 -12.90
N GLN A 52 6.44 -0.01 -12.47
CA GLN A 52 7.12 1.01 -13.27
C GLN A 52 6.45 1.27 -14.65
N VAL A 53 5.16 0.92 -14.80
CA VAL A 53 4.42 1.12 -16.04
C VAL A 53 3.98 2.58 -16.13
N ASN A 54 4.36 3.27 -17.20
CA ASN A 54 3.78 4.56 -17.53
C ASN A 54 2.40 4.38 -18.18
N PHE A 55 1.36 4.83 -17.49
CA PHE A 55 -0.03 4.78 -17.93
C PHE A 55 -0.65 6.16 -18.20
N GLU A 56 0.16 7.21 -18.35
CA GLU A 56 -0.33 8.54 -18.75
C GLU A 56 -1.09 8.47 -20.09
N GLY A 57 -2.28 9.08 -20.12
CA GLY A 57 -3.15 9.08 -21.29
C GLY A 57 -3.78 7.71 -21.64
N LYS A 58 -3.56 6.67 -20.83
CA LYS A 58 -4.10 5.32 -21.04
C LYS A 58 -5.18 4.98 -20.00
N ASP A 59 -6.03 4.01 -20.33
CA ASP A 59 -7.00 3.47 -19.39
C ASP A 59 -6.33 2.50 -18.40
N ALA A 60 -6.18 2.95 -17.16
CA ALA A 60 -5.56 2.17 -16.10
C ALA A 60 -6.37 0.90 -15.74
N ALA A 61 -7.68 0.86 -15.99
CA ALA A 61 -8.45 -0.36 -15.76
C ALA A 61 -8.08 -1.43 -16.77
N VAL A 62 -7.95 -1.06 -18.05
CA VAL A 62 -7.53 -1.96 -19.14
C VAL A 62 -6.11 -2.44 -18.91
N LEU A 63 -5.17 -1.53 -18.61
CA LEU A 63 -3.78 -1.91 -18.34
C LEU A 63 -3.66 -2.82 -17.11
N TYR A 64 -4.45 -2.58 -16.07
CA TYR A 64 -4.47 -3.47 -14.91
C TYR A 64 -4.87 -4.89 -15.32
N ASP A 65 -5.88 -5.03 -16.18
CA ASP A 65 -6.34 -6.33 -16.62
C ASP A 65 -5.40 -7.00 -17.64
N GLU A 66 -4.59 -6.23 -18.35
CA GLU A 66 -3.52 -6.71 -19.23
C GLU A 66 -2.29 -7.20 -18.44
N TYR A 67 -1.80 -6.40 -17.49
CA TYR A 67 -0.60 -6.72 -16.72
C TYR A 67 -0.88 -7.72 -15.60
N ILE A 68 -1.99 -7.59 -14.87
CA ILE A 68 -2.32 -8.45 -13.72
C ILE A 68 -3.12 -9.65 -14.21
N THR A 69 -2.43 -10.80 -14.30
CA THR A 69 -2.96 -12.03 -14.87
C THR A 69 -3.67 -12.90 -13.84
N GLU A 70 -3.21 -12.89 -12.58
CA GLU A 70 -3.74 -13.73 -11.51
C GLU A 70 -3.64 -13.03 -10.14
N GLY A 71 -4.47 -13.48 -9.19
CA GLY A 71 -4.33 -13.14 -7.78
C GLY A 71 -4.23 -14.41 -6.96
N LEU A 72 -3.27 -14.45 -6.04
CA LEU A 72 -3.14 -15.51 -5.05
C LEU A 72 -3.55 -14.97 -3.69
N VAL A 73 -4.19 -15.81 -2.89
CA VAL A 73 -4.40 -15.57 -1.46
C VAL A 73 -3.78 -16.71 -0.71
N LEU A 74 -2.79 -16.39 0.13
CA LEU A 74 -2.10 -17.37 0.96
C LEU A 74 -2.55 -17.29 2.42
N ASN A 75 -2.30 -18.34 3.18
CA ASN A 75 -2.22 -18.27 4.63
C ASN A 75 -0.76 -18.07 5.08
N SER A 76 -0.55 -17.94 6.40
CA SER A 76 0.79 -17.75 6.98
C SER A 76 1.75 -18.94 6.81
N LYS A 77 1.27 -20.09 6.31
CA LYS A 77 2.08 -21.28 6.00
C LYS A 77 2.47 -21.33 4.52
N GLY A 78 2.10 -20.33 3.72
CA GLY A 78 2.33 -20.31 2.28
C GLY A 78 1.36 -21.17 1.48
N GLU A 79 0.34 -21.76 2.11
CA GLU A 79 -0.66 -22.57 1.42
C GLU A 79 -1.64 -21.66 0.66
N THR A 80 -1.97 -22.02 -0.58
CA THR A 80 -2.92 -21.25 -1.39
C THR A 80 -4.35 -21.53 -0.95
N LEU A 81 -5.05 -20.49 -0.51
CA LEU A 81 -6.47 -20.53 -0.13
C LEU A 81 -7.40 -20.22 -1.30
N GLU A 82 -6.96 -19.34 -2.21
CA GLU A 82 -7.76 -18.84 -3.34
C GLU A 82 -6.84 -18.43 -4.49
N LYS A 83 -7.32 -18.64 -5.72
CA LYS A 83 -6.64 -18.24 -6.97
C LYS A 83 -7.60 -17.44 -7.83
N SER A 84 -7.78 -16.18 -7.47
CA SER A 84 -8.71 -15.28 -8.16
C SER A 84 -8.24 -13.83 -8.02
N LYS A 85 -8.05 -13.17 -9.17
CA LYS A 85 -7.71 -11.74 -9.24
C LYS A 85 -8.72 -10.88 -8.48
N ASP A 86 -10.02 -11.14 -8.67
CA ASP A 86 -11.09 -10.38 -8.03
C ASP A 86 -11.10 -10.58 -6.52
N LYS A 87 -10.96 -11.82 -6.04
CA LYS A 87 -10.94 -12.11 -4.60
C LYS A 87 -9.71 -11.53 -3.92
N THR A 88 -8.55 -11.59 -4.55
CA THR A 88 -7.34 -10.91 -4.07
C THR A 88 -7.55 -9.40 -4.00
N PHE A 89 -8.20 -8.80 -5.01
CA PHE A 89 -8.47 -7.36 -5.04
C PHE A 89 -9.49 -6.89 -3.99
N GLU A 90 -10.46 -7.74 -3.61
CA GLU A 90 -11.46 -7.45 -2.57
C GLU A 90 -10.89 -7.48 -1.13
N ILE A 91 -9.69 -8.04 -0.93
CA ILE A 91 -9.08 -8.12 0.41
C ILE A 91 -8.70 -6.72 0.91
N ASP A 92 -9.24 -6.39 2.09
CA ASP A 92 -8.87 -5.22 2.86
C ASP A 92 -7.75 -5.59 3.83
N VAL A 93 -6.52 -5.29 3.43
CA VAL A 93 -5.30 -5.61 4.20
C VAL A 93 -5.31 -5.00 5.59
N LEU A 94 -5.97 -3.84 5.82
CA LEU A 94 -6.07 -3.28 7.17
C LEU A 94 -6.88 -4.17 8.10
N LYS A 95 -7.99 -4.73 7.59
CA LYS A 95 -8.82 -5.67 8.36
C LYS A 95 -8.08 -6.98 8.61
N GLU A 96 -7.28 -7.45 7.65
CA GLU A 96 -6.45 -8.64 7.85
C GLU A 96 -5.36 -8.41 8.90
N LEU A 97 -4.70 -7.24 8.91
CA LEU A 97 -3.69 -6.91 9.92
C LEU A 97 -4.24 -6.86 11.35
N ALA A 98 -5.54 -6.61 11.53
CA ALA A 98 -6.20 -6.67 12.84
C ALA A 98 -6.45 -8.10 13.36
N LYS A 99 -6.31 -9.13 12.51
CA LYS A 99 -6.46 -10.53 12.90
C LYS A 99 -5.15 -11.12 13.41
N LYS A 100 -5.25 -12.28 14.09
CA LYS A 100 -4.09 -13.14 14.37
C LYS A 100 -3.49 -13.67 13.07
N LEU A 101 -2.17 -13.84 13.04
CA LEU A 101 -1.41 -14.19 11.82
C LEU A 101 -1.94 -15.45 11.11
N ASP A 102 -2.29 -16.47 11.89
CA ASP A 102 -2.83 -17.76 11.41
C ASP A 102 -4.22 -17.65 10.75
N GLN A 103 -4.91 -16.53 10.94
CA GLN A 103 -6.24 -16.25 10.37
C GLN A 103 -6.20 -15.21 9.25
N ARG A 104 -5.03 -14.69 8.91
CA ARG A 104 -4.87 -13.65 7.89
C ARG A 104 -4.95 -14.27 6.49
N LYS A 105 -5.60 -13.54 5.60
CA LYS A 105 -5.50 -13.73 4.16
C LYS A 105 -4.40 -12.83 3.62
N LEU A 106 -3.43 -13.42 2.94
CA LEU A 106 -2.23 -12.76 2.45
C LEU A 106 -2.30 -12.61 0.93
N PRO A 107 -2.77 -11.46 0.40
CA PRO A 107 -2.94 -11.25 -1.04
C PRO A 107 -1.62 -10.98 -1.77
N ILE A 108 -1.42 -11.69 -2.88
CA ILE A 108 -0.35 -11.44 -3.85
C ILE A 108 -1.00 -11.26 -5.22
N TYR A 109 -0.67 -10.17 -5.92
CA TYR A 109 -1.03 -10.04 -7.33
C TYR A 109 0.11 -10.59 -8.18
N ILE A 110 -0.21 -11.34 -9.23
CA ILE A 110 0.75 -11.84 -10.21
C ILE A 110 0.61 -11.01 -11.48
N ALA A 111 1.72 -10.45 -11.93
CA ALA A 111 1.79 -9.71 -13.18
C ALA A 111 2.76 -10.32 -14.17
N GLN A 112 2.54 -10.04 -15.46
CA GLN A 112 3.49 -10.33 -16.53
C GLN A 112 4.03 -9.02 -17.10
N VAL A 113 5.35 -8.82 -17.02
CA VAL A 113 6.03 -7.66 -17.60
C VAL A 113 7.16 -8.17 -18.48
N ASP A 114 7.09 -7.88 -19.78
CA ASP A 114 8.06 -8.33 -20.79
C ASP A 114 8.33 -9.84 -20.75
N GLY A 115 7.27 -10.64 -20.54
CA GLY A 115 7.35 -12.10 -20.43
C GLY A 115 7.88 -12.64 -19.10
N ASN A 116 8.19 -11.75 -18.14
CA ASN A 116 8.68 -12.13 -16.82
C ASN A 116 7.58 -11.95 -15.76
N THR A 117 7.48 -12.95 -14.88
CA THR A 117 6.51 -12.92 -13.78
C THR A 117 6.97 -11.95 -12.70
N LYS A 118 6.05 -11.14 -12.19
CA LYS A 118 6.25 -10.26 -11.03
C LYS A 118 5.22 -10.56 -9.94
N TYR A 119 5.64 -10.50 -8.69
CA TYR A 119 4.77 -10.69 -7.52
C TYR A 119 4.60 -9.37 -6.78
N ILE A 120 3.38 -8.87 -6.68
CA ILE A 120 3.07 -7.60 -6.03
C ILE A 120 2.42 -7.86 -4.68
N ILE A 121 3.03 -7.33 -3.62
CA ILE A 121 2.53 -7.43 -2.25
C ILE A 121 2.08 -6.04 -1.78
N THR A 122 0.93 -6.00 -1.12
CA THR A 122 0.38 -4.76 -0.54
C THR A 122 1.03 -4.49 0.82
N LEU A 123 1.41 -3.24 1.05
CA LEU A 123 2.08 -2.78 2.26
C LEU A 123 1.20 -1.79 3.02
N ARG A 124 1.21 -1.86 4.35
CA ARG A 124 0.52 -0.90 5.20
C ARG A 124 1.25 -0.70 6.54
N GLY A 125 1.38 0.54 6.95
CA GLY A 125 2.08 0.92 8.17
C GLY A 125 1.68 2.29 8.67
N THR A 126 2.51 2.83 9.57
CA THR A 126 2.27 4.10 10.25
C THR A 126 3.49 5.00 10.07
N GLY A 127 3.25 6.22 9.57
CA GLY A 127 4.22 7.30 9.49
C GLY A 127 4.24 8.15 10.75
N LEU A 128 4.61 9.43 10.63
CA LEU A 128 4.60 10.37 11.76
C LEU A 128 3.18 10.85 12.08
N TRP A 129 2.44 11.28 11.07
CA TRP A 129 1.14 11.95 11.22
C TRP A 129 -0.04 11.06 10.87
N GLY A 130 0.20 9.91 10.21
CA GLY A 130 -0.88 9.02 9.85
C GLY A 130 -0.45 7.76 9.12
N PRO A 131 -1.42 7.02 8.57
CA PRO A 131 -1.14 5.81 7.80
C PRO A 131 -0.25 6.10 6.59
N ILE A 132 0.68 5.18 6.36
CA ILE A 132 1.42 5.03 5.10
C ILE A 132 1.06 3.67 4.49
N TRP A 133 1.13 3.58 3.17
CA TRP A 133 0.86 2.34 2.46
C TRP A 133 1.68 2.28 1.19
N GLY A 134 1.65 1.12 0.55
CA GLY A 134 2.34 0.94 -0.71
C GLY A 134 2.14 -0.41 -1.34
N TYR A 135 2.88 -0.62 -2.42
CA TYR A 135 2.99 -1.88 -3.13
C TYR A 135 4.46 -2.11 -3.45
N ILE A 136 4.93 -3.34 -3.27
CA ILE A 136 6.26 -3.77 -3.70
C ILE A 136 6.10 -4.89 -4.71
N ALA A 137 6.69 -4.70 -5.88
CA ALA A 137 6.76 -5.70 -6.92
C ALA A 137 8.13 -6.39 -6.85
N LEU A 138 8.12 -7.71 -6.78
CA LEU A 138 9.30 -8.57 -6.77
C LEU A 138 9.42 -9.30 -8.10
N ASN A 139 10.65 -9.62 -8.50
CA ASN A 139 10.93 -10.48 -9.64
C ASN A 139 10.48 -11.94 -9.36
N ASP A 140 10.67 -12.80 -10.36
CA ASP A 140 10.35 -14.22 -10.32
C ASP A 140 11.11 -15.00 -9.23
N ASP A 141 12.31 -14.51 -8.87
CA ASP A 141 13.11 -14.95 -7.73
C ASP A 141 12.46 -14.70 -6.35
N LYS A 142 11.36 -13.93 -6.30
CA LYS A 142 10.63 -13.53 -5.08
C LYS A 142 11.50 -12.76 -4.08
N SER A 143 12.61 -12.16 -4.53
CA SER A 143 13.55 -11.42 -3.68
C SER A 143 13.91 -10.05 -4.27
N THR A 144 14.33 -10.02 -5.54
CA THR A 144 14.78 -8.80 -6.19
C THR A 144 13.59 -7.87 -6.42
N VAL A 145 13.68 -6.65 -5.91
CA VAL A 145 12.65 -5.64 -6.07
C VAL A 145 12.66 -5.12 -7.50
N PHE A 146 11.56 -5.38 -8.19
CA PHE A 146 11.29 -4.81 -9.50
C PHE A 146 10.88 -3.35 -9.40
N GLY A 147 10.06 -2.99 -8.41
CA GLY A 147 9.61 -1.62 -8.23
C GLY A 147 8.77 -1.45 -6.97
N THR A 148 8.56 -0.19 -6.58
CA THR A 148 7.75 0.16 -5.42
C THR A 148 6.79 1.30 -5.76
N TYR A 149 5.71 1.37 -5.00
CA TYR A 149 4.86 2.55 -4.90
C TYR A 149 4.60 2.81 -3.41
N PHE A 150 4.81 4.04 -2.94
CA PHE A 150 4.45 4.44 -1.58
C PHE A 150 3.55 5.66 -1.59
N SER A 151 2.67 5.73 -0.59
CA SER A 151 1.80 6.87 -0.36
C SER A 151 1.47 7.01 1.13
N HIS A 152 0.83 8.11 1.48
CA HIS A 152 0.53 8.48 2.84
C HIS A 152 -0.78 9.26 2.94
N ALA A 153 -1.36 9.27 4.14
CA ALA A 153 -2.57 10.04 4.41
C ALA A 153 -2.27 11.53 4.63
N SER A 154 -1.20 11.84 5.36
CA SER A 154 -1.03 13.18 5.97
C SER A 154 0.40 13.55 6.33
N GLU A 155 1.41 12.86 5.78
CA GLU A 155 2.81 13.24 6.01
C GLU A 155 3.10 14.64 5.45
N THR A 156 4.07 15.32 6.04
CA THR A 156 4.36 16.73 5.71
C THR A 156 5.06 16.86 4.36
N PRO A 157 4.54 17.68 3.41
CA PRO A 157 5.20 18.01 2.15
C PRO A 157 6.64 18.51 2.35
N GLY A 158 7.57 18.04 1.52
CA GLY A 158 8.99 18.38 1.61
C GLY A 158 9.78 17.61 2.69
N LEU A 159 9.10 16.84 3.54
CA LEU A 159 9.70 15.96 4.56
C LEU A 159 9.21 14.52 4.32
N GLY A 160 8.43 13.95 5.26
CA GLY A 160 7.92 12.59 5.18
C GLY A 160 7.08 12.30 3.93
N ALA A 161 6.38 13.30 3.38
CA ALA A 161 5.61 13.11 2.15
C ALA A 161 6.46 12.67 0.96
N ASN A 162 7.76 12.97 0.97
CA ASN A 162 8.65 12.65 -0.14
C ASN A 162 8.83 11.13 -0.38
N ILE A 163 8.22 10.26 0.44
CA ILE A 163 8.11 8.84 0.13
C ILE A 163 7.33 8.59 -1.18
N THR A 164 6.47 9.52 -1.60
CA THR A 164 5.72 9.45 -2.87
C THR A 164 6.57 9.74 -4.09
N GLU A 165 7.75 10.32 -3.90
CA GLU A 165 8.56 10.84 -4.99
C GLU A 165 9.44 9.76 -5.62
N ALA A 166 9.61 9.84 -6.94
CA ALA A 166 10.41 8.87 -7.71
C ALA A 166 11.84 8.69 -7.16
N PRO A 167 12.59 9.74 -6.75
CA PRO A 167 13.93 9.55 -6.20
C PRO A 167 14.00 8.70 -4.93
N PHE A 168 12.93 8.63 -4.14
CA PHE A 168 12.88 7.75 -2.97
C PHE A 168 12.54 6.31 -3.40
N GLN A 169 11.47 6.13 -4.18
CA GLN A 169 10.98 4.82 -4.60
C GLN A 169 11.96 4.07 -5.52
N GLN A 170 12.70 4.79 -6.38
CA GLN A 170 13.64 4.19 -7.31
C GLN A 170 14.89 3.60 -6.64
N GLN A 171 15.22 4.02 -5.40
CA GLN A 171 16.33 3.42 -4.66
C GLN A 171 16.11 1.95 -4.30
N PHE A 172 14.85 1.51 -4.28
CA PHE A 172 14.49 0.12 -3.99
C PHE A 172 14.72 -0.81 -5.17
N VAL A 173 14.74 -0.30 -6.41
CA VAL A 173 14.88 -1.15 -7.60
C VAL A 173 16.23 -1.89 -7.57
N GLY A 174 16.18 -3.21 -7.77
CA GLY A 174 17.35 -4.09 -7.72
C GLY A 174 17.85 -4.42 -6.30
N LYS A 175 17.18 -3.95 -5.25
CA LYS A 175 17.45 -4.39 -3.87
C LYS A 175 16.80 -5.74 -3.60
N HIS A 176 17.31 -6.46 -2.61
CA HIS A 176 16.87 -7.80 -2.26
C HIS A 176 16.23 -7.79 -0.88
N ILE A 177 15.11 -8.49 -0.73
CA ILE A 177 14.47 -8.69 0.58
C ILE A 177 14.98 -9.94 1.30
N LEU A 178 15.69 -10.82 0.59
CA LEU A 178 16.38 -12.00 1.12
C LEU A 178 17.90 -11.76 1.09
N ASN A 179 18.61 -12.35 2.05
CA ASN A 179 20.07 -12.36 2.06
C ASN A 179 20.63 -13.52 1.20
N THR A 180 21.95 -13.66 1.12
CA THR A 180 22.64 -14.72 0.37
C THR A 180 22.40 -16.14 0.90
N LYS A 181 21.74 -16.29 2.05
CA LYS A 181 21.30 -17.57 2.63
C LYS A 181 19.82 -17.83 2.40
N ASN A 182 19.14 -17.01 1.59
CA ASN A 182 17.70 -17.02 1.38
C ASN A 182 16.88 -16.78 2.67
N GLU A 183 17.45 -16.10 3.66
CA GLU A 183 16.74 -15.67 4.86
C GLU A 183 16.12 -14.29 4.61
N PHE A 184 14.85 -14.11 5.02
CA PHE A 184 14.19 -12.81 4.91
C PHE A 184 14.83 -11.78 5.84
N VAL A 185 15.31 -10.68 5.26
CA VAL A 185 15.96 -9.57 5.97
C VAL A 185 15.32 -8.21 5.69
N SER A 186 14.39 -8.12 4.73
CA SER A 186 13.79 -6.84 4.29
C SER A 186 14.84 -5.86 3.74
N ILE A 187 14.50 -4.58 3.65
CA ILE A 187 15.38 -3.49 3.20
C ILE A 187 15.42 -2.40 4.28
N ALA A 188 16.63 -2.00 4.65
CA ALA A 188 16.85 -0.94 5.62
C ALA A 188 16.67 0.46 5.01
N VAL A 189 16.12 1.38 5.77
CA VAL A 189 16.00 2.80 5.42
C VAL A 189 16.80 3.62 6.43
N LEU A 190 18.03 3.97 6.04
CA LEU A 190 19.04 4.52 6.94
C LEU A 190 19.41 5.95 6.57
N LYS A 191 19.84 6.76 7.54
CA LYS A 191 20.36 8.09 7.22
C LYS A 191 21.60 7.96 6.34
N ALA A 192 21.81 8.93 5.45
CA ALA A 192 22.99 8.98 4.59
C ALA A 192 24.28 8.76 5.41
N GLY A 193 25.13 7.86 4.93
CA GLY A 193 26.39 7.48 5.60
C GLY A 193 26.30 6.35 6.61
N GLN A 194 25.10 5.92 7.04
CA GLN A 194 24.94 4.73 7.89
C GLN A 194 25.07 3.45 7.07
N THR A 195 25.64 2.40 7.65
CA THR A 195 25.80 1.08 7.02
C THR A 195 24.98 0.03 7.74
N THR A 196 24.79 -1.09 7.08
CA THR A 196 24.19 -2.29 7.66
C THR A 196 24.84 -3.52 7.03
N GLU A 197 24.81 -4.63 7.76
CA GLU A 197 25.40 -5.90 7.33
C GLU A 197 24.29 -6.89 7.01
N GLY A 198 24.43 -7.63 5.91
CA GLY A 198 23.55 -8.74 5.56
C GLY A 198 22.14 -8.36 5.07
N GLN A 199 21.84 -7.08 4.91
CA GLN A 199 20.60 -6.59 4.31
C GLN A 199 20.89 -5.43 3.35
N ASP A 200 20.07 -5.30 2.31
CA ASP A 200 20.16 -4.14 1.43
C ASP A 200 19.64 -2.87 2.12
N LYS A 201 20.12 -1.72 1.66
CA LYS A 201 19.71 -0.42 2.21
C LYS A 201 19.41 0.62 1.14
N ILE A 202 18.59 1.59 1.55
CA ILE A 202 18.34 2.84 0.85
C ILE A 202 18.50 4.03 1.80
N ASP A 203 18.65 5.23 1.24
CA ASP A 203 18.80 6.45 2.01
C ASP A 203 17.44 6.98 2.49
N ALA A 204 17.36 7.28 3.79
CA ALA A 204 16.23 7.91 4.43
C ALA A 204 16.03 9.34 3.95
N ILE A 205 14.78 9.81 4.01
CA ILE A 205 14.45 11.19 3.66
C ILE A 205 15.03 12.14 4.72
N SER A 206 15.81 13.12 4.26
CA SER A 206 16.34 14.19 5.11
C SER A 206 15.18 14.96 5.76
N GLY A 207 15.22 15.12 7.09
CA GLY A 207 14.13 15.71 7.87
C GLY A 207 12.86 14.84 8.00
N GLY A 208 12.76 13.73 7.27
CA GLY A 208 11.65 12.77 7.30
C GLY A 208 11.99 11.44 7.98
N THR A 209 12.83 11.45 9.04
CA THR A 209 13.37 10.21 9.64
C THR A 209 12.28 9.31 10.23
N ILE A 210 11.25 9.87 10.88
CA ILE A 210 10.17 9.05 11.48
C ILE A 210 9.36 8.34 10.39
N THR A 211 9.01 9.05 9.32
CA THR A 211 8.33 8.46 8.16
C THR A 211 9.20 7.41 7.47
N SER A 212 10.50 7.68 7.32
CA SER A 212 11.46 6.74 6.74
C SER A 212 11.55 5.44 7.55
N LYS A 213 11.57 5.54 8.88
CA LYS A 213 11.49 4.39 9.78
C LYS A 213 10.12 3.71 9.78
N GLY A 214 9.05 4.47 9.54
CA GLY A 214 7.73 3.94 9.24
C GLY A 214 7.75 3.03 8.00
N VAL A 215 8.40 3.46 6.91
CA VAL A 215 8.56 2.66 5.68
C VAL A 215 9.38 1.40 5.94
N GLU A 216 10.54 1.50 6.61
CA GLU A 216 11.36 0.35 7.01
C GLU A 216 10.55 -0.69 7.79
N LYS A 217 9.83 -0.22 8.82
CA LYS A 217 8.98 -1.08 9.64
C LYS A 217 7.81 -1.67 8.84
N MET A 218 7.17 -0.88 7.98
CA MET A 218 6.07 -1.32 7.13
C MET A 218 6.51 -2.47 6.21
N LEU A 219 7.69 -2.37 5.59
CA LEU A 219 8.26 -3.42 4.77
C LEU A 219 8.51 -4.68 5.60
N LEU A 220 9.20 -4.55 6.73
CA LEU A 220 9.51 -5.68 7.62
C LEU A 220 8.24 -6.41 8.11
N ASP A 221 7.29 -5.66 8.66
CA ASP A 221 6.07 -6.23 9.27
C ASP A 221 5.13 -6.83 8.22
N CYS A 222 5.01 -6.23 7.03
CA CYS A 222 4.14 -6.75 5.98
C CYS A 222 4.75 -7.97 5.32
N LEU A 223 6.03 -7.90 4.93
CA LEU A 223 6.67 -8.96 4.15
C LEU A 223 7.03 -10.18 4.99
N SER A 224 7.37 -10.04 6.27
CA SER A 224 7.64 -11.20 7.15
C SER A 224 6.49 -12.22 7.22
N GLN A 225 5.25 -11.80 6.93
CA GLN A 225 4.09 -12.69 6.89
C GLN A 225 4.12 -13.67 5.70
N TYR A 226 4.93 -13.36 4.69
CA TYR A 226 5.09 -14.11 3.45
C TYR A 226 6.40 -14.92 3.44
N ASP A 227 7.06 -15.11 4.58
CA ASP A 227 8.35 -15.83 4.67
C ASP A 227 8.33 -17.20 3.98
N GLU A 228 7.29 -18.00 4.23
CA GLU A 228 7.11 -19.30 3.57
C GLU A 228 6.94 -19.19 2.04
N PHE A 229 6.32 -18.11 1.55
CA PHE A 229 6.23 -17.86 0.12
C PHE A 229 7.61 -17.55 -0.48
N PHE A 230 8.44 -16.76 0.21
CA PHE A 230 9.77 -16.40 -0.28
C PHE A 230 10.74 -17.58 -0.31
N LYS A 231 10.62 -18.54 0.61
CA LYS A 231 11.43 -19.79 0.61
C LYS A 231 11.24 -20.67 -0.63
N THR A 232 10.13 -20.50 -1.34
CA THR A 232 9.89 -21.17 -2.63
C THR A 232 10.48 -20.42 -3.82
N GLY A 233 11.11 -19.27 -3.58
CA GLY A 233 12.00 -18.55 -4.50
C GLY A 233 13.43 -18.56 -3.97
N GLY A 234 14.27 -17.65 -4.44
CA GLY A 234 15.63 -17.53 -3.95
C GLY A 234 16.56 -16.81 -4.92
N ILE A 235 17.60 -16.21 -4.37
CA ILE A 235 18.72 -15.65 -5.12
C ILE A 235 19.65 -16.84 -5.43
N ASN A 236 19.80 -17.19 -6.71
CA ASN A 236 20.81 -18.17 -7.15
C ASN A 236 22.21 -17.56 -7.10
#